data_AF-A0A920SRB8-F1
#
_entry.id   AF-A0A920SRB8-F1
#
_cell.length_a   1.000
_cell.length_b   1.000
_cell.length_c   1.000
_cell.angle_alpha   90.00
_cell.angle_beta   90.00
_cell.angle_gamma   90.00
#
_symmetry.space_group_name_H-M   'P 1'
#
loop_
_entity.id
_entity.type
_entity.pdbx_description
1 polymer ?
#
loop_
_entity_poly.entity_id
_entity_poly.type
_entity_poly.pdbx_seq_one_letter_code
_entity_poly.pdbx_strand_id
1 'polypeptide(L)'
;MRVQELARDLGVEADTLIALLRQRGIPVTGARSAINDAQQAKVLAKIERERRAGHSDPAKAIQAVLEEARPHPVVVAAAAGHPKSRHRSLRFNGV
;
A
#
# COMPACT_ATOMS: atom_id res chain seq x y z
N MET A 1 1.55 25.18 9.46
CA MET A 1 2.60 24.30 8.91
C MET A 1 2.16 23.75 7.56
N ARG A 2 3.08 23.57 6.60
CA ARG A 2 2.81 22.96 5.29
C ARG A 2 3.21 21.49 5.27
N VAL A 3 2.61 20.72 4.37
CA VAL A 3 2.93 19.28 4.19
C VAL A 3 4.41 19.05 3.91
N GLN A 4 5.03 19.87 3.06
CA GLN A 4 6.48 19.81 2.78
C GLN A 4 7.37 20.07 4.00
N GLU A 5 6.92 20.89 4.94
CA GLU A 5 7.67 21.16 6.17
C GLU A 5 7.62 19.93 7.09
N LEU A 6 6.42 19.35 7.26
CA LEU A 6 6.25 18.10 8.00
C LEU A 6 7.05 16.94 7.39
N ALA A 7 7.05 16.84 6.07
CA ALA A 7 7.81 15.80 5.37
C ALA A 7 9.31 15.92 5.66
N ARG A 8 9.84 17.15 5.63
CA ARG A 8 11.25 17.42 5.96
C ARG A 8 11.57 17.11 7.42
N ASP A 9 10.69 17.47 8.34
CA ASP A 9 10.87 17.21 9.78
C ASP A 9 10.88 15.71 10.10
N LEU A 10 10.13 14.92 9.30
CA LEU A 10 10.08 13.46 9.41
C LEU A 10 11.16 12.75 8.58
N GLY A 11 11.90 13.46 7.73
CA GLY A 11 12.89 12.88 6.82
C GLY A 11 12.27 12.01 5.72
N VAL A 12 11.06 12.32 5.27
CA VAL A 12 10.32 11.53 4.25
C VAL A 12 9.97 12.38 3.03
N GLU A 13 9.75 11.73 1.89
CA GLU A 13 9.28 12.39 0.68
C GLU A 13 7.88 12.98 0.86
N ALA A 14 7.65 14.18 0.32
CA ALA A 14 6.38 14.89 0.46
C ALA A 14 5.22 14.10 -0.15
N ASP A 15 5.43 13.43 -1.29
CA ASP A 15 4.42 12.59 -1.93
C ASP A 15 3.99 11.40 -1.06
N THR A 16 4.94 10.79 -0.34
CA THR A 16 4.67 9.70 0.61
C THR A 16 3.78 10.18 1.75
N LEU A 17 4.05 11.38 2.28
CA LEU A 17 3.23 11.99 3.32
C LEU A 17 1.84 12.40 2.80
N ILE A 18 1.75 12.91 1.57
CA ILE A 18 0.48 13.24 0.89
C ILE A 18 -0.41 12.00 0.76
N ALA A 19 0.16 10.87 0.33
CA ALA A 19 -0.56 9.61 0.21
C ALA A 19 -1.16 9.18 1.56
N LEU A 20 -0.35 9.23 2.63
CA LEU A 20 -0.81 8.92 3.98
C LEU A 20 -1.93 9.85 4.45
N LEU A 21 -1.80 11.15 4.24
CA LEU A 21 -2.82 12.14 4.62
C LEU A 21 -4.17 11.83 3.95
N ARG A 22 -4.15 11.57 2.64
CA ARG A 22 -5.36 11.23 1.86
C ARG A 22 -5.99 9.93 2.33
N GLN A 23 -5.18 8.90 2.57
CA GLN A 23 -5.63 7.62 3.13
C GLN A 23 -6.34 7.79 4.48
N ARG A 24 -5.94 8.80 5.28
CA ARG A 24 -6.51 9.10 6.59
C ARG A 24 -7.71 10.06 6.54
N GLY A 25 -8.20 10.35 5.33
CA GLY A 25 -9.34 11.23 5.09
C GLY A 25 -9.00 12.72 5.23
N ILE A 26 -7.72 13.10 5.15
CA ILE A 26 -7.28 14.49 5.19
C ILE A 26 -7.07 14.96 3.75
N PRO A 27 -7.95 15.81 3.21
CA PRO A 27 -7.83 16.29 1.83
C PRO A 27 -6.66 17.27 1.73
N VAL A 28 -5.69 16.94 0.89
CA VAL A 28 -4.56 17.81 0.56
C VAL A 28 -4.38 17.87 -0.96
N THR A 29 -4.14 19.06 -1.47
CA THR A 29 -3.93 19.33 -2.90
C THR A 29 -2.48 19.06 -3.33
N GLY A 30 -1.50 19.20 -2.42
CA GLY A 30 -0.10 18.88 -2.68
C GLY A 30 0.85 19.30 -1.56
N ALA A 31 2.15 19.36 -1.85
CA ALA A 31 3.19 19.60 -0.84
C ALA A 31 3.10 20.99 -0.16
N ARG A 32 2.50 21.96 -0.86
CA ARG A 32 2.26 23.33 -0.35
C ARG A 32 0.96 23.46 0.46
N SER A 33 0.14 22.41 0.54
CA SER A 33 -1.10 22.45 1.32
C SER A 33 -0.80 22.74 2.79
N ALA A 34 -1.63 23.59 3.40
CA ALA A 34 -1.58 23.83 4.82
C ALA A 34 -2.28 22.68 5.57
N ILE A 35 -1.69 22.29 6.69
CA ILE A 35 -2.29 21.36 7.64
C ILE A 35 -2.36 22.02 9.02
N ASN A 36 -3.38 21.68 9.80
CA ASN A 36 -3.53 22.13 11.17
C ASN A 36 -2.93 21.14 12.18
N ASP A 37 -2.80 21.56 13.43
CA ASP A 37 -2.16 20.76 14.48
C ASP A 37 -2.91 19.45 14.76
N ALA A 38 -4.24 19.46 14.65
CA ALA A 38 -5.07 18.27 14.82
C ALA A 38 -4.79 17.20 13.75
N GLN A 39 -4.64 17.63 12.49
CA GLN A 39 -4.27 16.75 11.37
C GLN A 39 -2.85 16.22 11.53
N GLN A 40 -1.91 17.07 11.93
CA GLN A 40 -0.53 16.68 12.22
C GLN A 40 -0.48 15.64 13.34
N ALA A 41 -1.15 15.88 14.48
CA ALA A 41 -1.20 14.95 15.60
C ALA A 41 -1.76 13.58 15.19
N LYS A 42 -2.79 13.54 14.34
CA LYS A 42 -3.38 12.30 13.81
C LYS A 42 -2.39 11.47 12.99
N VAL A 43 -1.51 12.13 12.23
CA VAL A 43 -0.45 11.47 11.44
C VAL A 43 0.64 10.96 12.36
N LEU A 44 1.18 11.82 13.24
CA LEU A 44 2.24 11.45 14.18
C LEU A 44 1.83 10.27 15.07
N ALA A 45 0.59 10.25 15.56
CA ALA A 45 0.09 9.15 16.37
C ALA A 45 0.10 7.79 15.63
N LYS A 46 -0.11 7.76 14.30
CA LYS A 46 -0.05 6.51 13.52
C LYS A 46 1.41 6.12 13.26
N ILE A 47 2.28 7.07 12.91
CA ILE A 47 3.71 6.79 12.74
C ILE A 47 4.30 6.21 14.04
N GLU A 48 3.98 6.82 15.19
CA GLU A 48 4.40 6.31 16.50
C GLU A 48 3.82 4.92 16.81
N ARG A 49 2.58 4.63 16.40
CA ARG A 49 1.99 3.29 16.56
C ARG A 49 2.75 2.23 15.75
N GLU A 50 3.12 2.53 14.51
CA GLU A 50 3.94 1.63 13.68
C GLU A 50 5.37 1.48 14.21
N ARG A 51 5.94 2.56 14.76
CA ARG A 51 7.24 2.51 15.45
C ARG A 51 7.22 1.50 16.59
N ARG A 52 6.13 1.49 17.38
CA ARG A 52 5.92 0.50 18.46
C ARG A 52 5.65 -0.90 17.95
N ALA A 53 5.15 -1.05 16.72
CA ALA A 53 4.97 -2.34 16.05
C ALA A 53 6.27 -2.91 15.44
N GLY A 54 7.40 -2.18 15.54
CA GLY A 54 8.71 -2.60 15.05
C GLY A 54 9.23 -1.84 13.83
N HIS A 55 8.47 -0.87 13.32
CA HIS A 55 8.89 -0.02 12.20
C HIS A 55 9.60 1.25 12.70
N SER A 56 10.84 1.09 13.21
CA SER A 56 11.60 2.16 13.88
C SER A 56 11.94 3.37 12.99
N ASP A 57 11.90 3.21 11.68
CA ASP A 57 12.16 4.28 10.73
C ASP A 57 10.84 4.91 10.26
N PRO A 58 10.68 6.25 10.30
CA PRO A 58 9.43 6.91 9.93
C PRO A 58 9.05 6.70 8.47
N ALA A 59 10.00 6.58 7.54
CA ALA A 59 9.69 6.24 6.16
C ALA A 59 9.17 4.81 6.05
N LYS A 60 9.80 3.84 6.73
CA LYS A 60 9.32 2.45 6.81
C LYS A 60 7.96 2.35 7.48
N ALA A 61 7.73 3.12 8.54
CA ALA A 61 6.45 3.18 9.23
C ALA A 61 5.35 3.67 8.27
N ILE A 62 5.57 4.79 7.57
CA ILE A 62 4.59 5.31 6.61
C ILE A 62 4.38 4.30 5.46
N GLN A 63 5.45 3.67 4.97
CA GLN A 63 5.34 2.66 3.92
C GLN A 63 4.52 1.45 4.37
N ALA A 64 4.70 0.97 5.60
CA ALA A 64 3.90 -0.12 6.17
C ALA A 64 2.41 0.23 6.19
N VAL A 65 2.06 1.47 6.58
CA VAL A 65 0.66 1.95 6.54
C VAL A 65 0.08 2.01 5.13
N LEU A 66 0.91 2.39 4.15
CA LEU A 66 0.50 2.45 2.74
C LEU A 66 0.29 1.04 2.16
N GLU A 67 1.15 0.08 2.48
CA GLU A 67 1.01 -1.33 2.07
C GLU A 67 -0.17 -2.03 2.75
N GLU A 68 -0.46 -1.71 4.03
CA GLU A 68 -1.61 -2.25 4.77
C GLU A 68 -2.95 -1.91 4.09
N ALA A 69 -3.05 -0.74 3.44
CA ALA A 69 -4.27 -0.34 2.73
C ALA A 69 -4.31 -0.72 1.25
N ARG A 70 -3.25 -1.34 0.71
CA ARG A 70 -3.39 -1.99 -0.58
C ARG A 70 -4.31 -3.18 -0.40
N PRO A 71 -5.36 -3.32 -1.22
CA PRO A 71 -6.13 -4.55 -1.23
C PRO A 71 -5.14 -5.65 -1.58
N HIS A 72 -4.82 -6.51 -0.60
CA HIS A 72 -4.08 -7.73 -0.88
C HIS A 72 -4.88 -8.42 -1.99
N PRO A 73 -4.29 -8.75 -3.15
CA PRO A 73 -4.95 -9.68 -4.04
C PRO A 73 -5.10 -10.93 -3.19
N VAL A 74 -6.32 -11.21 -2.75
CA VAL A 74 -6.68 -12.52 -2.25
C VAL A 74 -6.27 -13.44 -3.38
N VAL A 75 -5.14 -14.12 -3.21
CA VAL A 75 -4.74 -15.21 -4.07
C VAL A 75 -5.81 -16.27 -3.83
N VAL A 76 -6.89 -16.16 -4.59
CA VAL A 76 -7.86 -17.22 -4.81
C VAL A 76 -7.14 -18.25 -5.68
N ALA A 77 -6.17 -18.92 -5.06
CA ALA A 77 -5.64 -20.17 -5.56
C ALA A 77 -6.68 -21.24 -5.20
N ALA A 78 -7.62 -21.52 -6.10
CA ALA A 78 -8.15 -22.86 -6.32
C ALA A 78 -9.23 -22.90 -7.41
N ALA A 79 -8.95 -23.72 -8.43
CA ALA A 79 -9.90 -24.50 -9.20
C ALA A 79 -10.83 -23.78 -10.20
N ALA A 80 -10.36 -23.67 -11.44
CA ALA A 80 -11.21 -23.90 -12.62
C ALA A 80 -10.38 -24.60 -13.70
N GLY A 81 -10.90 -25.72 -14.19
CA GLY A 81 -10.14 -26.80 -14.80
C GLY A 81 -9.51 -26.53 -16.17
N HIS A 82 -8.40 -27.21 -16.41
CA HIS A 82 -7.91 -27.49 -17.76
C HIS A 82 -8.73 -28.64 -18.36
N PRO A 83 -9.36 -28.49 -19.54
CA PRO A 83 -9.98 -29.61 -20.22
C PRO A 83 -8.90 -30.52 -20.81
N LYS A 84 -8.83 -31.78 -20.36
CA LYS A 84 -8.03 -32.82 -21.03
C LYS A 84 -8.69 -33.17 -22.37
N SER A 85 -8.15 -32.59 -23.44
CA SER A 85 -8.49 -32.95 -24.82
C SER A 85 -8.10 -34.42 -25.08
N ARG A 86 -9.09 -35.29 -25.26
CA ARG A 86 -8.90 -36.67 -25.73
C ARG A 86 -9.01 -36.70 -27.25
N HIS A 87 -7.92 -36.36 -27.95
CA HIS A 87 -7.76 -36.76 -29.34
C HIS A 87 -7.30 -38.21 -29.39
N ARG A 88 -8.25 -39.15 -29.48
CA ARG A 88 -7.95 -40.56 -29.76
C ARG A 88 -7.83 -40.73 -31.28
N SER A 89 -6.66 -40.40 -31.82
CA SER A 89 -6.25 -40.82 -33.15
C SER A 89 -5.24 -41.96 -32.99
N LEU A 90 -5.68 -43.20 -33.20
CA LEU A 90 -4.76 -44.30 -33.49
C LEU A 90 -5.21 -44.97 -34.77
N ARG A 91 -4.32 -44.85 -35.75
CA ARG A 91 -4.42 -45.34 -37.10
C ARG A 91 -4.27 -46.86 -37.14
N PHE A 92 -4.91 -47.42 -38.17
CA PHE A 92 -4.67 -48.71 -38.80
C PHE A 92 -3.19 -49.06 -39.00
N ASN A 93 -2.82 -50.31 -38.70
CA ASN A 93 -1.79 -51.15 -39.35
C ASN A 93 -2.00 -52.57 -38.78
N GLY A 94 -2.28 -53.67 -39.48
CA GLY A 94 -1.93 -54.06 -40.83
C GLY A 94 -0.81 -55.11 -40.76
N VAL A 95 -1.16 -56.39 -40.60
CA VAL A 95 -0.65 -57.61 -41.30
C VAL A 95 -1.64 -58.75 -41.03
#